data_AF-A0A1G4HGT3-F1
#
_entry.id   AF-A0A1G4HGT3-F1
#
_cell.length_a   1.000
_cell.length_b   1.000
_cell.length_c   1.000
_cell.angle_alpha   90.00
_cell.angle_beta   90.00
_cell.angle_gamma   90.00
#
_symmetry.space_group_name_H-M   'P 1'
#
loop_
_entity.id
_entity.type
_entity.pdbx_description
1 polymer ?
#
loop_
_entity_poly.entity_id
_entity_poly.type
_entity_poly.pdbx_seq_one_letter_code
_entity_poly.pdbx_strand_id
1 'polypeptide(L)'
;MKFRAPREVGLSLRGRRIKGSPTTLKSYNLRSVVCYEPRWGAPRLWGASRPLSTCPPSGGKAAPLSSFLTEQELQTVRRRPVTFCSSFEGRVSVVLKPVEGGSGPSDGGSTTREPSSGGSTTGVPSPNGGTASEHRPTHFLPLQRYHQLAKHKHSYVYDFEITSIGKLSEYEAGELVNVYFHSGEELGIGIVNRRSNLAIRIIDRDVRKSINDHFFLTKLYESVKRRFHYLYRDVHLCKWMYSLRVRNGINMYCKMVSSTSDGLPGLVVYSLGKDLYIRYDNLAIQRFRSIIEKELDAIFSPQNILCKRIASKKEKRAQQGKEYTLETIKGDHSDVRHCENGLTFYNQVSNTTYIPFHVENKRDRLFLRSVCDGANVLCVNGNVGEYLINCAAVSEVAPSASGASGASGVSILLCESAKNASYVDRNVKRNGCEQVMCLYREDVLDELNNMHMNNLRFGLIIFNAKSNIVFRSSSYTSLYGKRYTASFKGVHKHLVFLSDLLQEGGLLFVTAELSARDYHQFLNIVKCVFERRRRSLSIVYENACSVEDSILCNDQTTWYLRSVCFRLGCP
;
A
#
# COMPACT_ATOMS: atom_id res chain seq x y z
N MET A 1 44.54 -32.34 39.95
CA MET A 1 45.18 -32.33 38.62
C MET A 1 44.21 -31.70 37.62
N LYS A 2 44.20 -30.37 37.48
CA LYS A 2 44.75 -29.59 36.33
C LYS A 2 44.29 -30.09 34.95
N PHE A 3 43.22 -29.47 34.45
CA PHE A 3 42.82 -29.44 33.05
C PHE A 3 43.91 -28.77 32.19
N ARG A 4 44.19 -29.34 31.01
CA ARG A 4 45.07 -28.77 29.98
C ARG A 4 44.25 -28.45 28.72
N ALA A 5 44.45 -27.23 28.22
CA ALA A 5 43.83 -26.67 27.02
C ALA A 5 44.30 -27.34 25.72
N PRO A 6 43.54 -27.27 24.61
CA PRO A 6 44.04 -27.60 23.29
C PRO A 6 44.80 -26.40 22.67
N ARG A 7 46.02 -26.65 22.21
CA ARG A 7 46.82 -25.76 21.35
C ARG A 7 46.60 -26.11 19.88
N GLU A 8 46.62 -25.06 19.06
CA GLU A 8 46.64 -25.07 17.60
C GLU A 8 47.80 -25.89 17.03
N VAL A 9 47.56 -26.56 15.89
CA VAL A 9 48.62 -27.02 14.99
C VAL A 9 48.22 -26.64 13.56
N GLY A 10 48.94 -25.65 13.02
CA GLY A 10 48.90 -25.28 11.61
C GLY A 10 49.66 -26.28 10.74
N LEU A 11 49.21 -26.44 9.49
CA LEU A 11 49.93 -27.19 8.47
C LEU A 11 50.31 -26.25 7.32
N SER A 12 51.61 -26.12 7.14
CA SER A 12 52.29 -25.33 6.11
C SER A 12 52.22 -25.99 4.73
N LEU A 13 51.91 -25.19 3.72
CA LEU A 13 52.01 -25.53 2.30
C LEU A 13 53.49 -25.57 1.85
N ARG A 14 53.94 -26.71 1.30
CA ARG A 14 55.12 -26.75 0.41
C ARG A 14 54.68 -26.40 -1.01
N GLY A 15 55.15 -25.28 -1.53
CA GLY A 15 55.00 -24.91 -2.93
C GLY A 15 56.13 -25.46 -3.81
N ARG A 16 55.80 -25.76 -5.07
CA ARG A 16 56.72 -25.58 -6.20
C ARG A 16 56.02 -24.72 -7.27
N ARG A 17 56.71 -23.65 -7.65
CA ARG A 17 56.28 -22.58 -8.56
C ARG A 17 56.41 -23.02 -10.02
N ILE A 18 55.46 -22.62 -10.86
CA ILE A 18 55.73 -22.18 -12.24
C ILE A 18 55.05 -20.81 -12.43
N LYS A 19 55.80 -19.88 -13.01
CA LYS A 19 55.50 -18.45 -13.16
C LYS A 19 54.51 -18.20 -14.33
N GLY A 20 53.55 -17.30 -14.12
CA GLY A 20 52.71 -16.65 -15.14
C GLY A 20 51.72 -15.70 -14.47
N SER A 21 51.65 -14.44 -14.90
CA SER A 21 51.08 -13.24 -14.24
C SER A 21 49.57 -13.26 -13.91
N PRO A 22 49.09 -12.39 -12.99
CA PRO A 22 47.82 -12.56 -12.29
C PRO A 22 46.64 -11.83 -12.98
N THR A 23 45.61 -12.56 -13.35
CA THR A 23 44.24 -12.01 -13.46
C THR A 23 43.48 -12.41 -12.21
N THR A 24 43.37 -11.48 -11.25
CA THR A 24 42.58 -11.61 -10.03
C THR A 24 41.09 -11.56 -10.34
N LEU A 25 40.52 -12.69 -10.77
CA LEU A 25 39.09 -12.92 -10.62
C LEU A 25 38.84 -13.22 -9.14
N LYS A 26 38.41 -12.22 -8.36
CA LYS A 26 37.92 -12.44 -7.00
C LYS A 26 36.69 -13.35 -7.05
N SER A 27 36.88 -14.59 -6.62
CA SER A 27 35.84 -15.56 -6.32
C SER A 27 34.93 -15.00 -5.24
N TYR A 28 33.72 -14.60 -5.61
CA TYR A 28 32.66 -14.30 -4.65
C TYR A 28 32.05 -15.63 -4.18
N ASN A 29 32.44 -16.06 -2.99
CA ASN A 29 31.73 -17.09 -2.24
C ASN A 29 30.42 -16.47 -1.72
N LEU A 30 29.28 -16.80 -2.32
CA LEU A 30 27.97 -16.31 -1.89
C LEU A 30 27.02 -17.49 -1.70
N ARG A 31 26.92 -17.94 -0.44
CA ARG A 31 25.75 -18.67 0.06
C ARG A 31 24.51 -17.78 -0.11
N SER A 32 23.35 -18.39 -0.35
CA SER A 32 22.03 -17.74 -0.52
C SER A 32 21.88 -16.47 0.34
N VAL A 33 21.93 -15.31 -0.29
CA VAL A 33 21.77 -14.03 0.40
C VAL A 33 20.28 -13.72 0.46
N VAL A 34 19.67 -13.94 1.63
CA VAL A 34 18.46 -13.20 2.01
C VAL A 34 18.94 -11.76 2.18
N CYS A 35 18.52 -10.84 1.31
CA CYS A 35 18.87 -9.43 1.44
C CYS A 35 18.14 -8.86 2.65
N TYR A 36 18.78 -8.88 3.80
CA TYR A 36 18.38 -8.08 4.95
C TYR A 36 18.56 -6.59 4.62
N GLU A 37 17.64 -5.75 5.08
CA GLU A 37 17.99 -4.35 5.29
C GLU A 37 19.19 -4.31 6.26
N PRO A 38 20.22 -3.49 6.00
CA PRO A 38 21.32 -3.36 6.94
C PRO A 38 20.80 -2.90 8.31
N ARG A 39 21.41 -3.38 9.40
CA ARG A 39 21.27 -2.72 10.71
C ARG A 39 21.63 -1.25 10.51
N TRP A 40 20.69 -0.34 10.78
CA TRP A 40 20.95 1.11 10.82
C TRP A 40 21.83 1.41 12.05
N GLY A 41 23.11 1.06 11.97
CA GLY A 41 24.13 1.61 12.85
C GLY A 41 24.47 3.02 12.38
N ALA A 42 24.24 3.99 13.26
CA ALA A 42 24.60 5.41 13.21
C ALA A 42 24.64 6.09 11.83
N PRO A 43 23.82 7.13 11.56
CA PRO A 43 23.91 7.86 10.32
C PRO A 43 25.28 8.53 10.25
N ARG A 44 26.19 8.00 9.43
CA ARG A 44 27.25 8.83 8.85
C ARG A 44 26.55 9.78 7.89
N LEU A 45 26.05 10.88 8.44
CA LEU A 45 25.81 12.12 7.73
C LEU A 45 27.06 12.37 6.89
N TRP A 46 26.94 12.24 5.58
CA TRP A 46 27.99 12.71 4.69
C TRP A 46 28.02 14.23 4.80
N GLY A 47 28.91 14.70 5.67
CA GLY A 47 29.40 16.07 5.67
C GLY A 47 29.96 16.38 4.28
N ALA A 48 29.55 17.54 3.79
CA ALA A 48 29.96 18.12 2.52
C ALA A 48 31.48 18.11 2.32
N SER A 49 31.92 17.82 1.09
CA SER A 49 32.98 18.56 0.38
C SER A 49 33.46 17.82 -0.88
N ARG A 50 32.71 17.95 -1.98
CA ARG A 50 33.29 18.18 -3.32
C ARG A 50 32.34 19.08 -4.11
N PRO A 51 32.75 20.31 -4.47
CA PRO A 51 31.89 21.18 -5.26
C PRO A 51 31.71 20.58 -6.65
N LEU A 52 30.46 20.53 -7.11
CA LEU A 52 30.11 20.38 -8.53
C LEU A 52 30.80 21.52 -9.28
N SER A 53 31.92 21.23 -9.96
CA SER A 53 32.63 22.24 -10.75
C SER A 53 32.04 22.34 -12.16
N THR A 54 31.62 23.57 -12.47
CA THR A 54 31.53 24.21 -13.79
C THR A 54 30.56 23.62 -14.82
N CYS A 55 29.33 24.15 -14.80
CA CYS A 55 28.49 24.29 -16.00
C CYS A 55 29.10 25.35 -16.94
N PRO A 56 29.09 25.15 -18.28
CA PRO A 56 29.20 26.27 -19.20
C PRO A 56 27.84 26.99 -19.30
N PRO A 57 27.82 28.32 -19.54
CA PRO A 57 26.58 29.06 -19.62
C PRO A 57 25.97 29.05 -21.04
N SER A 58 24.66 29.30 -21.05
CA SER A 58 23.81 29.79 -22.15
C SER A 58 23.14 28.76 -23.07
N GLY A 59 21.80 28.89 -23.14
CA GLY A 59 21.05 28.66 -24.38
C GLY A 59 20.48 27.27 -24.64
N GLY A 60 19.77 26.65 -23.69
CA GLY A 60 19.00 25.43 -23.97
C GLY A 60 17.75 25.35 -23.12
N LYS A 61 16.56 25.27 -23.75
CA LYS A 61 15.31 24.92 -23.07
C LYS A 61 15.57 23.67 -22.22
N ALA A 62 15.35 23.78 -20.91
CA ALA A 62 15.50 22.64 -20.01
C ALA A 62 14.67 21.47 -20.54
N ALA A 63 15.34 20.40 -20.98
CA ALA A 63 14.68 19.18 -21.38
C ALA A 63 13.86 18.67 -20.19
N PRO A 64 12.61 18.21 -20.39
CA PRO A 64 11.83 17.65 -19.30
C PRO A 64 12.60 16.49 -18.70
N LEU A 65 12.72 16.46 -17.37
CA LEU A 65 13.40 15.43 -16.57
C LEU A 65 13.32 14.07 -17.26
N SER A 66 14.42 13.68 -17.90
CA SER A 66 14.55 12.45 -18.65
C SER A 66 14.14 11.28 -17.75
N SER A 67 13.39 10.32 -18.30
CA SER A 67 12.87 9.14 -17.61
C SER A 67 13.82 8.60 -16.54
N PHE A 68 13.28 8.04 -15.45
CA PHE A 68 14.13 7.42 -14.42
C PHE A 68 14.99 6.26 -14.97
N LEU A 69 14.63 5.74 -16.15
CA LEU A 69 15.38 4.73 -16.91
C LEU A 69 16.57 5.35 -17.67
N THR A 70 17.67 4.60 -17.76
CA THR A 70 18.78 4.95 -18.66
C THR A 70 18.38 4.70 -20.11
N GLU A 71 19.09 5.30 -21.07
CA GLU A 71 18.78 5.10 -22.49
C GLU A 71 18.86 3.61 -22.88
N GLN A 72 19.80 2.83 -22.33
CA GLN A 72 19.88 1.39 -22.56
C GLN A 72 18.64 0.62 -22.05
N GLU A 73 18.12 1.01 -20.89
CA GLU A 73 16.90 0.44 -20.31
C GLU A 73 15.67 0.82 -21.14
N LEU A 74 15.57 2.08 -21.60
CA LEU A 74 14.53 2.52 -22.53
C LEU A 74 14.56 1.74 -23.84
N GLN A 75 15.75 1.49 -24.40
CA GLN A 75 15.90 0.69 -25.62
C GLN A 75 15.40 -0.75 -25.42
N THR A 76 15.52 -1.30 -24.20
CA THR A 76 14.96 -2.62 -23.88
C THR A 76 13.43 -2.61 -23.97
N VAL A 77 12.78 -1.54 -23.48
CA VAL A 77 11.33 -1.36 -23.60
C VAL A 77 10.91 -1.15 -25.06
N ARG A 78 11.63 -0.29 -25.81
CA ARG A 78 11.32 0.05 -27.21
C ARG A 78 11.44 -1.14 -28.17
N ARG A 79 12.24 -2.15 -27.84
CA ARG A 79 12.35 -3.41 -28.60
C ARG A 79 11.13 -4.32 -28.49
N ARG A 80 10.22 -4.06 -27.54
CA ARG A 80 8.99 -4.86 -27.39
C ARG A 80 8.01 -4.52 -28.53
N PRO A 81 7.29 -5.52 -29.07
CA PRO A 81 6.27 -5.26 -30.08
C PRO A 81 5.16 -4.39 -29.50
N VAL A 82 4.56 -3.55 -30.34
CA VAL A 82 3.43 -2.69 -29.97
C VAL A 82 2.15 -3.36 -30.46
N THR A 83 1.26 -3.69 -29.54
CA THR A 83 -0.03 -4.34 -29.78
C THR A 83 -1.18 -3.35 -29.91
N PHE A 84 -1.06 -2.17 -29.30
CA PHE A 84 -1.99 -1.06 -29.52
C PHE A 84 -1.25 0.28 -29.56
N CYS A 85 -1.82 1.24 -30.27
CA CYS A 85 -1.38 2.63 -30.27
C CYS A 85 -2.60 3.55 -30.27
N SER A 86 -2.59 4.55 -29.41
CA SER A 86 -3.64 5.56 -29.30
C SER A 86 -3.04 6.94 -29.54
N SER A 87 -3.35 7.51 -30.70
CA SER A 87 -3.01 8.88 -31.08
C SER A 87 -4.00 9.88 -30.50
N PHE A 88 -3.64 11.17 -30.50
CA PHE A 88 -4.50 12.25 -30.02
C PHE A 88 -5.84 12.32 -30.77
N GLU A 89 -5.79 12.29 -32.11
CA GLU A 89 -6.95 12.42 -32.99
C GLU A 89 -7.91 11.23 -32.91
N GLY A 90 -7.39 10.03 -32.63
CA GLY A 90 -8.19 8.82 -32.50
C GLY A 90 -8.89 8.66 -31.14
N ARG A 91 -8.62 9.56 -30.18
CA ARG A 91 -9.24 9.52 -28.84
C ARG A 91 -10.48 10.38 -28.78
N VAL A 92 -11.48 9.84 -28.11
CA VAL A 92 -12.73 10.56 -27.87
C VAL A 92 -12.51 11.64 -26.82
N SER A 93 -13.05 12.83 -27.11
CA SER A 93 -13.03 13.97 -26.21
C SER A 93 -14.17 13.89 -25.21
N VAL A 94 -13.81 13.87 -23.93
CA VAL A 94 -14.74 13.87 -22.80
C VAL A 94 -14.68 15.24 -22.13
N VAL A 95 -15.84 15.89 -22.03
CA VAL A 95 -15.97 17.22 -21.44
C VAL A 95 -16.63 17.11 -20.06
N LEU A 96 -16.02 17.74 -19.07
CA LEU A 96 -16.57 17.89 -17.72
C LEU A 96 -17.68 18.95 -17.69
N LYS A 97 -18.49 18.91 -16.63
CA LYS A 97 -19.56 19.89 -16.40
C LYS A 97 -19.02 21.31 -16.17
N PRO A 98 -19.81 22.36 -16.49
CA PRO A 98 -19.45 23.75 -16.18
C PRO A 98 -19.25 23.95 -14.67
N VAL A 99 -18.31 24.81 -14.28
CA VAL A 99 -18.01 25.07 -12.85
C VAL A 99 -19.13 25.90 -12.22
N GLU A 100 -19.52 25.56 -10.98
CA GLU A 100 -20.48 26.36 -10.20
C GLU A 100 -19.99 27.80 -10.06
N GLY A 101 -20.83 28.77 -10.48
CA GLY A 101 -20.53 30.20 -10.37
C GLY A 101 -19.63 30.79 -11.46
N GLY A 102 -19.24 30.01 -12.48
CA GLY A 102 -18.53 30.53 -13.64
C GLY A 102 -19.50 31.14 -14.66
N SER A 103 -19.34 32.42 -14.99
CA SER A 103 -20.00 33.04 -16.13
C SER A 103 -19.51 32.38 -17.43
N GLY A 104 -20.33 31.51 -18.03
CA GLY A 104 -20.16 31.13 -19.43
C GLY A 104 -20.51 32.31 -20.37
N PRO A 105 -20.24 32.20 -21.69
CA PRO A 105 -20.68 33.21 -22.64
C PRO A 105 -22.21 33.31 -22.55
N SER A 106 -22.70 34.52 -22.31
CA SER A 106 -24.11 34.83 -22.25
C SER A 106 -24.75 34.62 -23.63
N ASP A 107 -25.49 33.52 -23.80
CA ASP A 107 -26.52 33.47 -24.83
C ASP A 107 -27.63 34.44 -24.41
N GLY A 108 -27.74 35.53 -25.17
CA GLY A 108 -28.73 36.57 -24.98
C GLY A 108 -30.14 36.02 -25.15
N GLY A 109 -30.89 36.03 -24.05
CA GLY A 109 -32.32 35.73 -24.02
C GLY A 109 -32.99 36.65 -23.02
N SER A 110 -33.25 37.88 -23.47
CA SER A 110 -34.08 38.86 -22.77
C SER A 110 -35.46 38.28 -22.46
N THR A 111 -35.83 38.20 -21.18
CA THR A 111 -37.20 38.45 -20.73
C THR A 111 -37.18 39.09 -19.35
N THR A 112 -37.41 40.39 -19.36
CA THR A 112 -37.84 41.25 -18.25
C THR A 112 -39.05 40.69 -17.49
N ARG A 113 -38.98 40.61 -16.15
CA ARG A 113 -40.15 40.79 -15.27
C ARG A 113 -39.73 41.45 -13.96
N GLU A 114 -40.34 42.61 -13.70
CA GLU A 114 -40.26 43.41 -12.48
C GLU A 114 -40.94 42.73 -11.27
N PRO A 115 -40.65 43.15 -10.02
CA PRO A 115 -41.21 42.58 -8.81
C PRO A 115 -42.31 43.45 -8.16
N SER A 116 -43.22 42.80 -7.42
CA SER A 116 -44.16 43.29 -6.37
C SER A 116 -45.59 42.76 -6.64
N SER A 117 -46.44 42.37 -5.70
CA SER A 117 -46.58 42.63 -4.26
C SER A 117 -47.58 41.63 -3.64
N GLY A 118 -47.44 41.33 -2.33
CA GLY A 118 -48.59 41.20 -1.42
C GLY A 118 -49.09 39.79 -1.06
N GLY A 119 -49.28 39.55 0.25
CA GLY A 119 -50.21 38.53 0.77
C GLY A 119 -49.67 37.70 1.94
N SER A 120 -49.85 38.18 3.17
CA SER A 120 -49.69 37.40 4.40
C SER A 120 -50.87 36.44 4.63
N THR A 121 -50.64 35.27 5.21
CA THR A 121 -51.46 34.68 6.30
C THR A 121 -50.86 33.36 6.83
N THR A 122 -50.43 33.43 8.09
CA THR A 122 -50.45 32.44 9.19
C THR A 122 -50.74 30.96 8.93
N GLY A 123 -49.81 30.09 9.38
CA GLY A 123 -50.01 28.66 9.65
C GLY A 123 -48.93 28.09 10.59
N VAL A 124 -49.36 27.48 11.70
CA VAL A 124 -48.63 26.97 12.89
C VAL A 124 -47.61 25.84 12.55
N PRO A 125 -46.49 25.69 13.28
CA PRO A 125 -45.44 24.72 12.94
C PRO A 125 -45.73 23.30 13.48
N SER A 126 -45.53 22.28 12.65
CA SER A 126 -45.42 20.88 13.10
C SER A 126 -43.96 20.41 13.03
N PRO A 127 -43.45 19.68 14.04
CA PRO A 127 -42.07 19.23 14.09
C PRO A 127 -41.99 17.80 13.54
N ASN A 128 -41.57 17.64 12.29
CA ASN A 128 -40.92 16.42 11.78
C ASN A 128 -40.62 16.61 10.29
N GLY A 129 -39.33 16.75 9.97
CA GLY A 129 -38.88 16.91 8.59
C GLY A 129 -37.37 16.88 8.54
N GLY A 130 -36.80 15.69 8.77
CA GLY A 130 -35.39 15.45 8.47
C GLY A 130 -35.12 15.80 7.01
N THR A 131 -34.30 16.81 6.78
CA THR A 131 -33.84 17.23 5.45
C THR A 131 -32.87 16.19 4.89
N ALA A 132 -33.41 15.07 4.40
CA ALA A 132 -32.73 14.28 3.41
C ALA A 132 -32.66 15.12 2.13
N SER A 133 -31.55 15.84 1.95
CA SER A 133 -31.22 16.50 0.69
C SER A 133 -31.09 15.42 -0.40
N GLU A 134 -32.16 15.21 -1.15
CA GLU A 134 -32.11 14.49 -2.42
C GLU A 134 -31.35 15.36 -3.43
N HIS A 135 -30.04 15.12 -3.54
CA HIS A 135 -29.25 15.74 -4.61
C HIS A 135 -29.72 15.23 -5.98
N ARG A 136 -30.48 16.06 -6.69
CA ARG A 136 -30.65 15.98 -8.14
C ARG A 136 -29.28 15.99 -8.83
N PRO A 137 -29.10 15.34 -10.00
CA PRO A 137 -27.84 15.41 -10.74
C PRO A 137 -27.47 16.88 -10.94
N THR A 138 -26.38 17.32 -10.29
CA THR A 138 -25.95 18.71 -10.39
C THR A 138 -25.58 18.99 -11.84
N HIS A 139 -26.12 20.07 -12.43
CA HIS A 139 -25.74 20.50 -13.77
C HIS A 139 -24.29 21.01 -13.82
N PHE A 140 -23.70 21.28 -12.65
CA PHE A 140 -22.41 21.91 -12.50
C PHE A 140 -21.40 21.02 -11.76
N LEU A 141 -20.12 21.30 -12.02
CA LEU A 141 -18.95 20.77 -11.32
C LEU A 141 -18.66 21.66 -10.09
N PRO A 142 -18.64 21.10 -8.87
CA PRO A 142 -18.32 21.88 -7.67
C PRO A 142 -16.94 22.52 -7.75
N LEU A 143 -16.82 23.78 -7.30
CA LEU A 143 -15.56 24.54 -7.35
C LEU A 143 -14.40 23.82 -6.64
N GLN A 144 -14.69 23.17 -5.51
CA GLN A 144 -13.71 22.37 -4.78
C GLN A 144 -13.17 21.21 -5.63
N ARG A 145 -14.02 20.58 -6.44
CA ARG A 145 -13.61 19.49 -7.35
C ARG A 145 -12.79 20.01 -8.52
N TYR A 146 -13.18 21.16 -9.09
CA TYR A 146 -12.36 21.85 -10.07
C TYR A 146 -10.93 22.10 -9.55
N HIS A 147 -10.78 22.66 -8.34
CA HIS A 147 -9.46 22.87 -7.75
C HIS A 147 -8.69 21.57 -7.48
N GLN A 148 -9.35 20.49 -7.07
CA GLN A 148 -8.69 19.19 -6.92
C GLN A 148 -8.15 18.67 -8.26
N LEU A 149 -8.91 18.78 -9.34
CA LEU A 149 -8.51 18.32 -10.67
C LEU A 149 -7.41 19.21 -11.29
N ALA A 150 -7.61 20.53 -11.31
CA ALA A 150 -6.73 21.50 -11.95
C ALA A 150 -5.46 21.79 -11.11
N LYS A 151 -5.63 22.24 -9.86
CA LYS A 151 -4.52 22.70 -9.01
C LYS A 151 -3.78 21.55 -8.34
N HIS A 152 -4.51 20.63 -7.72
CA HIS A 152 -3.91 19.50 -6.99
C HIS A 152 -3.58 18.29 -7.88
N LYS A 153 -3.91 18.37 -9.18
CA LYS A 153 -3.66 17.31 -10.17
C LYS A 153 -4.21 15.96 -9.71
N HIS A 154 -5.40 15.95 -9.11
CA HIS A 154 -6.11 14.73 -8.75
C HIS A 154 -6.39 13.89 -10.01
N SER A 155 -6.18 12.58 -9.94
CA SER A 155 -6.21 11.69 -11.11
C SER A 155 -7.55 11.02 -11.36
N TYR A 156 -8.54 11.20 -10.50
CA TYR A 156 -9.85 10.57 -10.66
C TYR A 156 -10.95 11.56 -11.02
N VAL A 157 -11.75 11.18 -12.01
CA VAL A 157 -12.96 11.84 -12.48
C VAL A 157 -14.14 10.90 -12.28
N TYR A 158 -15.17 11.39 -11.61
CA TYR A 158 -16.35 10.62 -11.24
C TYR A 158 -17.49 10.75 -12.26
N ASP A 159 -18.38 9.77 -12.29
CA ASP A 159 -19.50 9.69 -13.24
C ASP A 159 -20.40 10.94 -13.26
N PHE A 160 -20.64 11.54 -12.10
CA PHE A 160 -21.46 12.74 -11.95
C PHE A 160 -20.77 14.03 -12.40
N GLU A 161 -19.46 14.01 -12.67
CA GLU A 161 -18.67 15.19 -13.10
C GLU A 161 -18.66 15.37 -14.62
N ILE A 162 -19.10 14.36 -15.35
CA ILE A 162 -19.05 14.29 -16.82
C ILE A 162 -20.38 14.76 -17.41
N THR A 163 -20.33 15.60 -18.45
CA THR A 163 -21.52 16.20 -19.07
C THR A 163 -22.38 15.17 -19.80
N SER A 164 -21.77 14.36 -20.68
CA SER A 164 -22.50 13.37 -21.50
C SER A 164 -22.09 11.94 -21.14
N ILE A 165 -22.26 11.57 -19.86
CA ILE A 165 -21.89 10.24 -19.33
C ILE A 165 -22.55 9.07 -20.07
N GLY A 166 -23.70 9.28 -20.71
CA GLY A 166 -24.41 8.26 -21.51
C GLY A 166 -23.57 7.77 -22.70
N LYS A 167 -22.91 8.69 -23.41
CA LYS A 167 -22.04 8.39 -24.57
C LYS A 167 -20.87 7.48 -24.18
N LEU A 168 -20.40 7.57 -22.93
CA LEU A 168 -19.32 6.72 -22.44
C LEU A 168 -19.69 5.24 -22.30
N SER A 169 -20.96 4.87 -22.49
CA SER A 169 -21.41 3.47 -22.43
C SER A 169 -21.07 2.68 -23.70
N GLU A 170 -20.73 3.37 -24.80
CA GLU A 170 -20.30 2.78 -26.07
C GLU A 170 -18.86 2.26 -26.02
N TYR A 171 -18.07 2.70 -25.02
CA TYR A 171 -16.65 2.39 -24.90
C TYR A 171 -16.40 1.28 -23.90
N GLU A 172 -15.44 0.43 -24.21
CA GLU A 172 -15.00 -0.64 -23.34
C GLU A 172 -14.11 -0.15 -22.20
N ALA A 173 -14.10 -0.90 -21.09
CA ALA A 173 -13.22 -0.60 -19.98
C ALA A 173 -11.76 -0.74 -20.42
N GLY A 174 -10.97 0.32 -20.21
CA GLY A 174 -9.57 0.36 -20.65
C GLY A 174 -9.34 1.21 -21.90
N GLU A 175 -10.38 1.76 -22.53
CA GLU A 175 -10.23 2.73 -23.61
C GLU A 175 -9.65 4.07 -23.15
N LEU A 176 -8.91 4.71 -24.05
CA LEU A 176 -8.20 5.95 -23.78
C LEU A 176 -9.00 7.12 -24.34
N VAL A 177 -9.14 8.17 -23.52
CA VAL A 177 -9.93 9.36 -23.84
C VAL A 177 -9.13 10.62 -23.51
N ASN A 178 -9.39 11.69 -24.26
CA ASN A 178 -8.90 13.02 -23.93
C ASN A 178 -9.93 13.70 -23.02
N VAL A 179 -9.50 14.29 -21.91
CA VAL A 179 -10.41 14.91 -20.94
C VAL A 179 -10.17 16.41 -20.91
N TYR A 180 -11.27 17.17 -20.96
CA TYR A 180 -11.28 18.62 -20.99
C TYR A 180 -12.24 19.18 -19.95
N PHE A 181 -11.92 20.36 -19.41
CA PHE A 181 -12.90 21.17 -18.72
C PHE A 181 -13.93 21.75 -19.70
N HIS A 182 -15.07 22.19 -19.19
CA HIS A 182 -16.09 22.85 -20.00
C HIS A 182 -15.58 24.12 -20.70
N SER A 183 -14.58 24.81 -20.12
CA SER A 183 -13.91 25.97 -20.70
C SER A 183 -13.03 25.66 -21.91
N GLY A 184 -12.81 24.37 -22.23
CA GLY A 184 -11.86 23.92 -23.25
C GLY A 184 -10.44 23.67 -22.72
N GLU A 185 -10.16 23.95 -21.45
CA GLU A 185 -8.86 23.66 -20.83
C GLU A 185 -8.59 22.14 -20.80
N GLU A 186 -7.38 21.74 -21.21
CA GLU A 186 -6.92 20.35 -21.27
C GLU A 186 -6.64 19.80 -19.86
N LEU A 187 -7.28 18.69 -19.48
CA LEU A 187 -7.01 18.02 -18.19
C LEU A 187 -5.99 16.87 -18.30
N GLY A 188 -6.02 16.14 -19.42
CA GLY A 188 -5.10 15.05 -19.72
C GLY A 188 -5.73 13.84 -20.40
N ILE A 189 -4.96 12.75 -20.48
CA ILE A 189 -5.37 11.46 -21.04
C ILE A 189 -5.87 10.58 -19.91
N GLY A 190 -7.07 10.01 -20.07
CA GLY A 190 -7.68 9.12 -19.10
C GLY A 190 -7.95 7.72 -19.65
N ILE A 191 -7.96 6.74 -18.75
CA ILE A 191 -8.50 5.40 -19.02
C ILE A 191 -9.95 5.35 -18.51
N VAL A 192 -10.88 5.00 -19.40
CA VAL A 192 -12.32 4.96 -19.09
C VAL A 192 -12.74 3.60 -18.51
N ASN A 193 -13.70 3.62 -17.58
CA ASN A 193 -14.48 2.47 -17.17
C ASN A 193 -15.88 2.89 -16.72
N ARG A 194 -16.89 2.69 -17.58
CA ARG A 194 -18.28 3.04 -17.27
C ARG A 194 -18.93 2.15 -16.21
N ARG A 195 -18.38 0.95 -15.96
CA ARG A 195 -18.87 0.02 -14.91
C ARG A 195 -18.49 0.47 -13.49
N SER A 196 -17.74 1.57 -13.36
CA SER A 196 -17.34 2.21 -12.11
C SER A 196 -18.02 3.57 -11.95
N ASN A 197 -18.21 4.02 -10.70
CA ASN A 197 -18.52 5.44 -10.45
C ASN A 197 -17.28 6.32 -10.63
N LEU A 198 -16.09 5.74 -10.50
CA LEU A 198 -14.84 6.37 -10.88
C LEU A 198 -14.63 6.12 -12.38
N ALA A 199 -15.32 6.94 -13.18
CA ALA A 199 -15.51 6.71 -14.60
C ALA A 199 -14.22 6.87 -15.41
N ILE A 200 -13.34 7.81 -15.02
CA ILE A 200 -12.08 8.05 -15.73
C ILE A 200 -10.91 8.20 -14.75
N ARG A 201 -9.80 7.54 -15.07
CA ARG A 201 -8.51 7.64 -14.37
C ARG A 201 -7.49 8.31 -15.26
N ILE A 202 -7.07 9.53 -14.92
CA ILE A 202 -6.04 10.27 -15.64
C ILE A 202 -4.69 9.58 -15.46
N ILE A 203 -4.02 9.27 -16.56
CA ILE A 203 -2.72 8.58 -16.62
C ILE A 203 -1.59 9.47 -17.14
N ASP A 204 -1.91 10.49 -17.95
CA ASP A 204 -0.95 11.49 -18.41
C ASP A 204 -1.65 12.85 -18.49
N ARG A 205 -0.89 13.94 -18.38
CA ARG A 205 -1.41 15.31 -18.41
C ARG A 205 -1.26 15.96 -19.78
N ASP A 206 -0.38 15.43 -20.62
CA ASP A 206 -0.25 15.88 -22.00
C ASP A 206 -1.25 15.12 -22.89
N VAL A 207 -2.31 15.80 -23.33
CA VAL A 207 -3.32 15.18 -24.21
C VAL A 207 -2.75 14.77 -25.57
N ARG A 208 -1.69 15.44 -26.04
CA ARG A 208 -1.14 15.24 -27.39
C ARG A 208 -0.23 14.01 -27.46
N LYS A 209 0.26 13.54 -26.32
CA LYS A 209 1.16 12.40 -26.22
C LYS A 209 0.52 11.11 -26.72
N SER A 210 1.17 10.37 -27.61
CA SER A 210 0.72 9.04 -28.03
C SER A 210 0.91 8.02 -26.90
N ILE A 211 -0.11 7.20 -26.65
CA ILE A 211 -0.05 6.14 -25.63
C ILE A 211 -0.11 4.78 -26.31
N ASN A 212 0.84 3.92 -25.96
CA ASN A 212 1.00 2.57 -26.50
C ASN A 212 1.53 1.63 -25.41
N ASP A 213 1.85 0.38 -25.75
CA ASP A 213 2.43 -0.59 -24.81
C ASP A 213 3.68 -0.04 -24.11
N HIS A 214 4.56 0.66 -24.84
CA HIS A 214 5.80 1.20 -24.29
C HIS A 214 5.54 2.21 -23.17
N PHE A 215 4.43 2.94 -23.18
CA PHE A 215 4.06 3.83 -22.07
C PHE A 215 3.88 3.04 -20.77
N PHE A 216 3.06 1.99 -20.78
CA PHE A 216 2.78 1.17 -19.61
C PHE A 216 4.02 0.40 -19.16
N LEU A 217 4.78 -0.16 -20.10
CA LEU A 217 6.03 -0.85 -19.81
C LEU A 217 7.07 0.11 -19.23
N THR A 218 7.20 1.33 -19.75
CA THR A 218 8.12 2.33 -19.18
C THR A 218 7.76 2.61 -17.73
N LYS A 219 6.49 2.84 -17.40
CA LYS A 219 6.04 3.05 -16.01
C LYS A 219 6.31 1.84 -15.11
N LEU A 220 6.09 0.63 -15.62
CA LEU A 220 6.39 -0.61 -14.91
C LEU A 220 7.89 -0.71 -14.59
N TYR A 221 8.75 -0.52 -15.59
CA TYR A 221 10.20 -0.55 -15.43
C TYR A 221 10.71 0.54 -14.49
N GLU A 222 10.19 1.76 -14.59
CA GLU A 222 10.52 2.84 -13.67
C GLU A 222 10.15 2.49 -12.23
N SER A 223 8.94 1.96 -12.02
CA SER A 223 8.45 1.53 -10.72
C SER A 223 9.37 0.48 -10.09
N VAL A 224 9.71 -0.56 -10.87
CA VAL A 224 10.64 -1.61 -10.48
C VAL A 224 12.03 -1.05 -10.16
N LYS A 225 12.58 -0.20 -11.05
CA LYS A 225 13.89 0.43 -10.85
C LYS A 225 13.94 1.28 -9.58
N ARG A 226 12.88 2.02 -9.26
CA ARG A 226 12.81 2.83 -8.03
C ARG A 226 13.00 1.97 -6.79
N ARG A 227 12.35 0.79 -6.73
CA ARG A 227 12.48 -0.14 -5.59
C ARG A 227 13.92 -0.62 -5.46
N PHE A 228 14.55 -1.01 -6.57
CA PHE A 228 15.96 -1.39 -6.57
C PHE A 228 16.88 -0.28 -6.11
N HIS A 229 16.67 0.93 -6.64
CA HIS A 229 17.51 2.06 -6.34
C HIS A 229 17.49 2.42 -4.84
N TYR A 230 16.30 2.48 -4.25
CA TYR A 230 16.15 2.95 -2.87
C TYR A 230 16.31 1.86 -1.80
N LEU A 231 15.83 0.64 -2.06
CA LEU A 231 15.90 -0.44 -1.08
C LEU A 231 17.25 -1.18 -1.11
N TYR A 232 17.89 -1.24 -2.27
CA TYR A 232 19.03 -2.14 -2.49
C TYR A 232 20.31 -1.44 -2.98
N ARG A 233 20.41 -0.10 -2.90
CA ARG A 233 21.54 0.82 -3.23
C ARG A 233 22.65 0.26 -4.15
N ASP A 234 22.94 0.96 -5.25
CA ASP A 234 24.01 0.64 -6.22
C ASP A 234 23.75 -0.55 -7.17
N VAL A 235 22.49 -0.69 -7.60
CA VAL A 235 22.08 -1.78 -8.50
C VAL A 235 21.51 -1.24 -9.82
N HIS A 236 22.22 -1.49 -10.93
CA HIS A 236 21.74 -1.21 -12.29
C HIS A 236 20.67 -2.24 -12.68
N LEU A 237 19.51 -1.81 -13.21
CA LEU A 237 18.36 -2.69 -13.44
C LEU A 237 18.72 -3.87 -14.36
N CYS A 238 19.42 -3.61 -15.48
CA CYS A 238 19.87 -4.67 -16.39
C CYS A 238 20.80 -5.70 -15.73
N LYS A 239 21.77 -5.25 -14.92
CA LYS A 239 22.70 -6.13 -14.18
C LYS A 239 21.94 -6.98 -13.17
N TRP A 240 20.87 -6.44 -12.61
CA TRP A 240 20.02 -7.13 -11.66
C TRP A 240 19.04 -8.09 -12.31
N MET A 241 18.34 -7.71 -13.39
CA MET A 241 17.52 -8.62 -14.19
C MET A 241 18.35 -9.82 -14.64
N TYR A 242 19.60 -9.60 -15.07
CA TYR A 242 20.54 -10.68 -15.33
C TYR A 242 20.83 -11.51 -14.07
N SER A 243 21.11 -10.87 -12.93
CA SER A 243 21.38 -11.56 -11.67
C SER A 243 20.19 -12.38 -11.16
N LEU A 244 18.96 -11.90 -11.29
CA LEU A 244 17.76 -12.69 -10.99
C LEU A 244 17.66 -13.92 -11.88
N ARG A 245 17.72 -13.70 -13.20
CA ARG A 245 17.56 -14.76 -14.20
C ARG A 245 18.64 -15.82 -14.11
N VAL A 246 19.88 -15.43 -13.79
CA VAL A 246 21.06 -16.30 -13.89
C VAL A 246 21.53 -16.81 -12.54
N ARG A 247 21.37 -16.07 -11.43
CA ARG A 247 21.94 -16.46 -10.13
C ARG A 247 20.99 -17.12 -9.15
N ASN A 248 19.69 -17.28 -9.44
CA ASN A 248 18.71 -18.13 -8.72
C ASN A 248 18.68 -18.07 -7.16
N GLY A 249 19.36 -17.09 -6.54
CA GLY A 249 19.74 -17.14 -5.13
C GLY A 249 19.42 -15.88 -4.32
N ILE A 250 18.78 -14.87 -4.93
CA ILE A 250 18.30 -13.67 -4.24
C ILE A 250 16.79 -13.76 -4.10
N ASN A 251 16.31 -14.02 -2.88
CA ASN A 251 14.88 -13.91 -2.57
C ASN A 251 14.58 -12.48 -2.11
N MET A 252 13.57 -11.89 -2.71
CA MET A 252 13.17 -10.51 -2.44
C MET A 252 11.68 -10.42 -2.15
N TYR A 253 11.37 -9.72 -1.06
CA TYR A 253 10.02 -9.55 -0.53
C TYR A 253 9.70 -8.06 -0.52
N CYS A 254 8.91 -7.60 -1.49
CA CYS A 254 8.69 -6.17 -1.71
C CYS A 254 7.43 -5.95 -2.56
N LYS A 255 6.71 -4.87 -2.28
CA LYS A 255 5.70 -4.34 -3.21
C LYS A 255 6.39 -3.58 -4.34
N MET A 256 6.38 -4.18 -5.52
CA MET A 256 7.05 -3.68 -6.72
C MET A 256 6.30 -2.54 -7.38
N VAL A 257 4.97 -2.63 -7.42
CA VAL A 257 4.10 -1.61 -8.04
C VAL A 257 3.00 -1.23 -7.07
N SER A 258 2.81 0.08 -6.88
CA SER A 258 1.85 0.69 -5.96
C SER A 258 0.83 1.56 -6.70
N SER A 259 0.11 0.99 -7.67
CA SER A 259 -1.08 1.59 -8.29
C SER A 259 -0.81 3.01 -8.83
N THR A 260 -1.64 3.97 -8.44
CA THR A 260 -1.57 5.39 -8.85
C THR A 260 -0.25 6.04 -8.47
N SER A 261 0.40 5.64 -7.37
CA SER A 261 1.72 6.16 -6.97
C SER A 261 2.81 5.91 -8.01
N ASP A 262 2.66 4.85 -8.82
CA ASP A 262 3.61 4.50 -9.89
C ASP A 262 3.11 4.87 -11.29
N GLY A 263 2.00 5.59 -11.39
CA GLY A 263 1.39 5.92 -12.67
C GLY A 263 0.73 4.73 -13.38
N LEU A 264 0.41 3.66 -12.65
CA LEU A 264 -0.34 2.50 -13.15
C LEU A 264 -1.61 2.30 -12.31
N PRO A 265 -2.63 3.16 -12.43
CA PRO A 265 -3.79 3.15 -11.54
C PRO A 265 -4.50 1.80 -11.50
N GLY A 266 -4.51 1.18 -10.31
CA GLY A 266 -5.12 -0.11 -10.00
C GLY A 266 -4.26 -1.34 -10.29
N LEU A 267 -3.00 -1.20 -10.67
CA LEU A 267 -2.05 -2.31 -10.68
C LEU A 267 -1.29 -2.36 -9.36
N VAL A 268 -1.32 -3.49 -8.67
CA VAL A 268 -0.45 -3.75 -7.51
C VAL A 268 0.31 -5.05 -7.76
N VAL A 269 1.63 -5.03 -7.55
CA VAL A 269 2.48 -6.22 -7.77
C VAL A 269 3.35 -6.42 -6.55
N TYR A 270 3.32 -7.62 -5.98
CA TYR A 270 4.17 -8.06 -4.89
C TYR A 270 5.16 -9.12 -5.41
N SER A 271 6.43 -8.93 -5.12
CA SER A 271 7.47 -9.95 -5.24
C SER A 271 7.60 -10.65 -3.91
N LEU A 272 7.39 -11.97 -3.87
CA LEU A 272 7.42 -12.81 -2.66
C LEU A 272 8.45 -13.93 -2.83
N GLY A 273 9.73 -13.56 -2.93
CA GLY A 273 10.81 -14.50 -3.18
C GLY A 273 10.79 -14.99 -4.62
N LYS A 274 10.27 -16.19 -4.86
CA LYS A 274 10.13 -16.79 -6.20
C LYS A 274 8.72 -16.70 -6.76
N ASP A 275 7.79 -16.16 -5.99
CA ASP A 275 6.39 -16.02 -6.38
C ASP A 275 6.08 -14.55 -6.67
N LEU A 276 5.26 -14.29 -7.69
CA LEU A 276 4.66 -12.98 -7.92
C LEU A 276 3.17 -13.05 -7.57
N TYR A 277 2.71 -12.06 -6.83
CA TYR A 277 1.29 -11.83 -6.61
C TYR A 277 0.88 -10.50 -7.26
N ILE A 278 0.03 -10.59 -8.30
CA ILE A 278 -0.46 -9.46 -9.08
C ILE A 278 -1.91 -9.23 -8.70
N ARG A 279 -2.27 -7.97 -8.43
CA ARG A 279 -3.64 -7.57 -8.12
C ARG A 279 -4.08 -6.45 -9.06
N TYR A 280 -5.17 -6.67 -9.78
CA TYR A 280 -5.82 -5.69 -10.63
C TYR A 280 -7.09 -5.17 -9.95
N ASP A 281 -6.99 -3.96 -9.39
CA ASP A 281 -8.04 -3.34 -8.58
C ASP A 281 -9.07 -2.53 -9.40
N ASN A 282 -9.02 -2.60 -10.73
CA ASN A 282 -10.02 -2.04 -11.64
C ASN A 282 -10.07 -2.82 -12.96
N LEU A 283 -11.16 -2.72 -13.71
CA LEU A 283 -11.34 -3.39 -15.01
C LEU A 283 -10.54 -2.72 -16.13
N ALA A 284 -10.25 -1.43 -15.99
CA ALA A 284 -9.61 -0.64 -17.05
C ALA A 284 -8.16 -1.06 -17.28
N ILE A 285 -7.40 -1.29 -16.20
CA ILE A 285 -6.01 -1.74 -16.27
C ILE A 285 -5.90 -3.21 -16.71
N GLN A 286 -6.95 -4.01 -16.50
CA GLN A 286 -6.98 -5.43 -16.92
C GLN A 286 -6.90 -5.59 -18.45
N ARG A 287 -7.30 -4.57 -19.22
CA ARG A 287 -7.10 -4.55 -20.67
C ARG A 287 -5.63 -4.75 -21.06
N PHE A 288 -4.71 -4.26 -20.23
CA PHE A 288 -3.27 -4.33 -20.45
C PHE A 288 -2.60 -5.51 -19.71
N ARG A 289 -3.38 -6.45 -19.17
CA ARG A 289 -2.84 -7.54 -18.35
C ARG A 289 -1.81 -8.40 -19.09
N SER A 290 -2.07 -8.69 -20.36
CA SER A 290 -1.23 -9.59 -21.17
C SER A 290 0.19 -9.05 -21.33
N ILE A 291 0.33 -7.74 -21.62
CA ILE A 291 1.64 -7.10 -21.74
C ILE A 291 2.35 -7.00 -20.38
N ILE A 292 1.60 -6.73 -19.30
CA ILE A 292 2.14 -6.58 -17.95
C ILE A 292 2.65 -7.92 -17.41
N GLU A 293 1.82 -8.97 -17.48
CA GLU A 293 2.15 -10.32 -16.99
C GLU A 293 3.34 -10.91 -17.74
N LYS A 294 3.36 -10.79 -19.07
CA LYS A 294 4.49 -11.25 -19.90
C LYS A 294 5.77 -10.51 -19.54
N GLU A 295 5.71 -9.21 -19.32
CA GLU A 295 6.90 -8.44 -18.97
C GLU A 295 7.37 -8.73 -17.53
N LEU A 296 6.45 -8.92 -16.59
CA LEU A 296 6.78 -9.34 -15.22
C LEU A 296 7.46 -10.72 -15.20
N ASP A 297 6.96 -11.68 -15.98
CA ASP A 297 7.61 -12.99 -16.13
C ASP A 297 9.01 -12.85 -16.75
N ALA A 298 9.18 -11.96 -17.73
CA ALA A 298 10.48 -11.66 -18.31
C ALA A 298 11.44 -10.99 -17.32
N ILE A 299 10.97 -10.07 -16.48
CA ILE A 299 11.81 -9.33 -15.52
C ILE A 299 12.24 -10.25 -14.37
N PHE A 300 11.29 -10.94 -13.75
CA PHE A 300 11.49 -11.65 -12.49
C PHE A 300 11.74 -13.15 -12.66
N SER A 301 11.32 -13.73 -13.79
CA SER A 301 11.36 -15.18 -14.04
C SER A 301 10.87 -16.02 -12.84
N PRO A 302 9.68 -15.72 -12.29
CA PRO A 302 9.16 -16.37 -11.10
C PRO A 302 8.82 -17.85 -11.35
N GLN A 303 8.74 -18.61 -10.28
CA GLN A 303 8.21 -19.98 -10.29
C GLN A 303 6.69 -19.95 -10.39
N ASN A 304 6.03 -19.09 -9.61
CA ASN A 304 4.57 -18.95 -9.61
C ASN A 304 4.14 -17.51 -9.86
N ILE A 305 3.04 -17.35 -10.59
CA ILE A 305 2.36 -16.06 -10.79
C ILE A 305 0.90 -16.24 -10.40
N LEU A 306 0.53 -15.62 -9.29
CA LEU A 306 -0.83 -15.58 -8.77
C LEU A 306 -1.45 -14.23 -9.13
N CYS A 307 -2.57 -14.24 -9.85
CA CYS A 307 -3.26 -13.05 -10.30
C CYS A 307 -4.64 -12.96 -9.65
N LYS A 308 -4.90 -11.85 -8.94
CA LYS A 308 -6.21 -11.51 -8.41
C LYS A 308 -6.82 -10.36 -9.21
N ARG A 309 -7.98 -10.57 -9.80
CA ARG A 309 -8.64 -9.58 -10.69
C ARG A 309 -10.11 -9.39 -10.35
N ILE A 310 -10.62 -8.19 -10.57
CA ILE A 310 -12.06 -7.91 -10.43
C ILE A 310 -12.81 -8.65 -11.54
N ALA A 311 -13.77 -9.49 -11.16
CA ALA A 311 -14.66 -10.21 -12.09
C ALA A 311 -16.13 -9.73 -12.00
N SER A 312 -16.44 -8.80 -11.09
CA SER A 312 -17.79 -8.28 -10.89
C SER A 312 -18.30 -7.44 -12.08
N LYS A 313 -19.61 -7.51 -12.33
CA LYS A 313 -20.31 -6.69 -13.35
C LYS A 313 -20.19 -5.19 -13.09
N LYS A 314 -20.13 -4.78 -11.81
CA LYS A 314 -19.90 -3.40 -11.39
C LYS A 314 -18.59 -3.34 -10.61
N GLU A 315 -17.75 -2.37 -10.94
CA GLU A 315 -16.50 -2.15 -10.23
C GLU A 315 -16.79 -1.44 -8.90
N LYS A 316 -16.86 -2.20 -7.82
CA LYS A 316 -17.06 -1.71 -6.46
C LYS A 316 -16.18 -2.50 -5.50
N ARG A 317 -15.26 -1.82 -4.81
CA ARG A 317 -14.38 -2.44 -3.81
C ARG A 317 -15.05 -2.67 -2.45
N ALA A 318 -16.36 -2.45 -2.37
CA ALA A 318 -17.13 -2.56 -1.13
C ALA A 318 -17.48 -4.00 -0.73
N GLN A 319 -17.15 -5.02 -1.54
CA GLN A 319 -17.59 -6.40 -1.32
C GLN A 319 -16.55 -7.27 -0.58
N GLN A 320 -15.55 -6.65 0.06
CA GLN A 320 -14.58 -7.30 0.94
C GLN A 320 -13.91 -8.54 0.32
N GLY A 321 -13.62 -8.48 -0.98
CA GLY A 321 -12.86 -9.48 -1.71
C GLY A 321 -13.72 -10.36 -2.60
N LYS A 322 -15.03 -10.41 -2.39
CA LYS A 322 -15.97 -11.23 -3.17
C LYS A 322 -16.08 -10.79 -4.63
N GLU A 323 -15.72 -9.55 -4.92
CA GLU A 323 -15.69 -9.00 -6.28
C GLU A 323 -14.48 -9.48 -7.12
N TYR A 324 -13.53 -10.17 -6.48
CA TYR A 324 -12.32 -10.66 -7.12
C TYR A 324 -12.33 -12.17 -7.34
N THR A 325 -11.59 -12.59 -8.37
CA THR A 325 -11.25 -13.98 -8.64
C THR A 325 -9.74 -14.11 -8.64
N LEU A 326 -9.23 -15.13 -7.94
CA LEU A 326 -7.84 -15.57 -7.95
C LEU A 326 -7.64 -16.58 -9.09
N GLU A 327 -6.59 -16.39 -9.86
CA GLU A 327 -6.20 -17.20 -11.02
C GLU A 327 -4.70 -17.45 -10.95
N THR A 328 -4.26 -18.69 -11.14
CA THR A 328 -2.84 -19.03 -11.25
C THR A 328 -2.44 -18.96 -12.71
N ILE A 329 -1.59 -17.99 -13.07
CA ILE A 329 -1.12 -17.77 -14.45
C ILE A 329 0.07 -18.69 -14.77
N LYS A 330 0.91 -18.95 -13.76
CA LYS A 330 2.10 -19.80 -13.87
C LYS A 330 2.31 -20.55 -12.56
N GLY A 331 2.73 -21.81 -12.66
CA GLY A 331 2.97 -22.68 -11.51
C GLY A 331 1.71 -23.39 -11.03
N ASP A 332 1.81 -24.08 -9.89
CA ASP A 332 0.81 -25.06 -9.44
C ASP A 332 0.35 -24.89 -7.98
N HIS A 333 0.96 -24.00 -7.19
CA HIS A 333 0.59 -23.79 -5.79
C HIS A 333 0.14 -22.37 -5.46
N SER A 334 -0.82 -22.26 -4.52
CA SER A 334 -1.35 -21.00 -3.98
C SER A 334 -0.64 -20.53 -2.70
N ASP A 335 0.17 -21.40 -2.11
CA ASP A 335 0.94 -21.09 -0.91
C ASP A 335 2.09 -20.18 -1.29
N VAL A 336 2.17 -19.03 -0.62
CA VAL A 336 3.24 -18.06 -0.79
C VAL A 336 4.08 -18.00 0.47
N ARG A 337 5.35 -17.68 0.28
CA ARG A 337 6.32 -17.54 1.37
C ARG A 337 6.72 -16.07 1.53
N HIS A 338 6.97 -15.65 2.75
CA HIS A 338 7.62 -14.39 3.10
C HIS A 338 8.79 -14.67 4.03
N CYS A 339 9.97 -14.09 3.76
CA CYS A 339 11.12 -14.22 4.65
C CYS A 339 11.63 -12.84 5.04
N GLU A 340 11.79 -12.63 6.34
CA GLU A 340 12.22 -11.34 6.88
C GLU A 340 12.86 -11.54 8.26
N ASN A 341 13.96 -10.82 8.53
CA ASN A 341 14.60 -10.80 9.84
C ASN A 341 14.94 -12.22 10.38
N GLY A 342 15.32 -13.15 9.50
CA GLY A 342 15.65 -14.54 9.83
C GLY A 342 14.46 -15.47 9.95
N LEU A 343 13.25 -14.92 9.91
CA LEU A 343 12.00 -15.65 10.04
C LEU A 343 11.41 -15.98 8.67
N THR A 344 10.66 -17.08 8.62
CA THR A 344 9.95 -17.54 7.44
C THR A 344 8.48 -17.72 7.75
N PHE A 345 7.63 -17.07 6.97
CA PHE A 345 6.18 -17.12 7.06
C PHE A 345 5.61 -17.76 5.81
N TYR A 346 4.54 -18.52 6.00
CA TYR A 346 3.72 -19.10 4.96
C TYR A 346 2.30 -18.52 5.09
N ASN A 347 1.67 -18.31 3.94
CA ASN A 347 0.26 -17.94 3.86
C ASN A 347 -0.33 -18.49 2.56
N GLN A 348 -1.64 -18.71 2.54
CA GLN A 348 -2.36 -19.05 1.32
C GLN A 348 -3.05 -17.82 0.74
N VAL A 349 -2.80 -17.57 -0.54
CA VAL A 349 -3.58 -16.55 -1.24
C VAL A 349 -4.97 -17.10 -1.54
N SER A 350 -6.00 -16.32 -1.22
CA SER A 350 -7.40 -16.68 -1.45
C SER A 350 -8.17 -15.54 -2.13
N ASN A 351 -9.39 -15.82 -2.59
CA ASN A 351 -10.27 -14.80 -3.18
C ASN A 351 -10.58 -13.64 -2.22
N THR A 352 -10.68 -13.89 -0.92
CA THR A 352 -11.02 -12.86 0.08
C THR A 352 -9.79 -12.10 0.58
N THR A 353 -8.61 -12.71 0.54
CA THR A 353 -7.35 -12.09 0.99
C THR A 353 -6.94 -10.95 0.05
N TYR A 354 -6.94 -9.69 0.52
CA TYR A 354 -6.47 -8.55 -0.31
C TYR A 354 -4.95 -8.47 -0.39
N ILE A 355 -4.27 -8.72 0.73
CA ILE A 355 -2.83 -8.59 0.90
C ILE A 355 -2.32 -9.89 1.54
N PRO A 356 -1.41 -10.65 0.90
CA PRO A 356 -0.87 -11.88 1.48
C PRO A 356 -0.02 -11.63 2.72
N PHE A 357 0.81 -10.59 2.69
CA PHE A 357 1.67 -10.16 3.80
C PHE A 357 1.80 -8.63 3.80
N HIS A 358 1.89 -8.01 4.97
CA HIS A 358 2.17 -6.58 5.12
C HIS A 358 3.66 -6.29 4.90
N VAL A 359 4.15 -6.45 3.67
CA VAL A 359 5.58 -6.32 3.31
C VAL A 359 6.10 -4.89 3.49
N GLU A 360 5.21 -3.90 3.41
CA GLU A 360 5.48 -2.49 3.65
C GLU A 360 5.84 -2.17 5.11
N ASN A 361 5.37 -2.99 6.07
CA ASN A 361 5.49 -2.72 7.52
C ASN A 361 6.72 -3.35 8.17
N LYS A 362 7.82 -3.49 7.42
CA LYS A 362 9.10 -4.01 7.95
C LYS A 362 9.62 -3.20 9.15
N ARG A 363 9.52 -1.87 9.05
CA ARG A 363 9.95 -0.95 10.12
C ARG A 363 9.15 -1.12 11.40
N ASP A 364 7.85 -1.36 11.28
CA ASP A 364 6.98 -1.60 12.43
C ASP A 364 7.38 -2.88 13.17
N ARG A 365 7.71 -3.94 12.44
CA ARG A 365 8.21 -5.19 13.04
C ARG A 365 9.55 -4.99 13.72
N LEU A 366 10.46 -4.21 13.14
CA LEU A 366 11.73 -3.87 13.79
C LEU A 366 11.53 -3.02 15.06
N PHE A 367 10.62 -2.05 15.02
CA PHE A 367 10.25 -1.27 16.20
C PHE A 367 9.68 -2.17 17.30
N LEU A 368 8.71 -3.02 16.97
CA LEU A 368 8.09 -3.93 17.94
C LEU A 368 9.10 -4.88 18.58
N ARG A 369 10.03 -5.43 17.79
CA ARG A 369 11.16 -6.23 18.31
C ARG A 369 12.02 -5.50 19.33
N SER A 370 12.14 -4.17 19.22
CA SER A 370 12.95 -3.37 20.14
C SER A 370 12.26 -3.05 21.47
N VAL A 371 10.94 -3.25 21.56
CA VAL A 371 10.13 -2.85 22.73
C VAL A 371 9.37 -4.02 23.39
N CYS A 372 9.45 -5.23 22.83
CA CYS A 372 8.69 -6.39 23.31
C CYS A 372 9.42 -7.28 24.32
N ASP A 373 10.66 -6.96 24.70
CA ASP A 373 11.49 -7.83 25.53
C ASP A 373 10.87 -8.05 26.92
N GLY A 374 10.75 -9.31 27.33
CA GLY A 374 10.13 -9.73 28.60
C GLY A 374 8.63 -9.40 28.78
N ALA A 375 7.95 -8.80 27.79
CA ALA A 375 6.56 -8.35 27.93
C ALA A 375 5.56 -9.47 27.59
N ASN A 376 4.42 -9.50 28.30
CA ASN A 376 3.25 -10.24 27.83
C ASN A 376 2.66 -9.51 26.62
N VAL A 377 2.54 -10.20 25.49
CA VAL A 377 2.11 -9.62 24.21
C VAL A 377 0.77 -10.20 23.77
N LEU A 378 -0.21 -9.33 23.53
CA LEU A 378 -1.47 -9.69 22.88
C LEU A 378 -1.49 -9.12 21.47
N CYS A 379 -1.70 -9.96 20.46
CA CYS A 379 -1.89 -9.53 19.09
C CYS A 379 -3.32 -9.83 18.64
N VAL A 380 -4.06 -8.79 18.24
CA VAL A 380 -5.44 -8.88 17.78
C VAL A 380 -5.47 -8.61 16.28
N ASN A 381 -6.05 -9.55 15.53
CA ASN A 381 -6.12 -9.48 14.07
C ASN A 381 -4.73 -9.49 13.37
N GLY A 382 -3.78 -10.25 13.92
CA GLY A 382 -2.39 -10.34 13.46
C GLY A 382 -2.11 -11.07 12.14
N ASN A 383 -3.08 -11.19 11.24
CA ASN A 383 -2.99 -11.95 9.98
C ASN A 383 -2.48 -13.39 10.18
N VAL A 384 -1.24 -13.73 9.77
CA VAL A 384 -0.61 -15.05 9.96
C VAL A 384 0.49 -15.03 11.02
N GLY A 385 0.41 -14.05 11.92
CA GLY A 385 1.27 -13.92 13.10
C GLY A 385 2.54 -13.11 12.85
N GLU A 386 2.65 -12.34 11.76
CA GLU A 386 3.90 -11.69 11.38
C GLU A 386 4.45 -10.79 12.49
N TYR A 387 3.60 -9.99 13.15
CA TYR A 387 4.06 -9.13 14.24
C TYR A 387 4.41 -9.90 15.50
N LEU A 388 3.53 -10.80 15.96
CA LEU A 388 3.70 -11.51 17.22
C LEU A 388 4.88 -12.48 17.19
N ILE A 389 5.05 -13.24 16.11
CA ILE A 389 6.19 -14.17 15.96
C ILE A 389 7.50 -13.38 15.86
N ASN A 390 7.48 -12.18 15.25
CA ASN A 390 8.65 -11.31 15.27
C ASN A 390 9.03 -10.90 16.70
N CYS A 391 8.07 -10.58 17.55
CA CYS A 391 8.31 -10.28 18.97
C CYS A 391 8.85 -11.52 19.72
N ALA A 392 8.18 -12.68 19.56
CA ALA A 392 8.53 -13.90 20.27
C ALA A 392 9.94 -14.42 19.94
N ALA A 393 10.37 -14.28 18.68
CA ALA A 393 11.71 -14.69 18.25
C ALA A 393 12.85 -13.88 18.90
N VAL A 394 12.59 -12.68 19.42
CA VAL A 394 13.61 -11.90 20.15
C VAL A 394 13.92 -12.56 21.50
N SER A 395 12.88 -13.03 22.20
CA SER A 395 13.00 -13.65 23.52
C SER A 395 13.81 -14.95 23.51
N GLU A 396 13.87 -15.66 22.38
CA GLU A 396 14.70 -16.88 22.24
C GLU A 396 16.18 -16.59 21.96
N VAL A 397 16.49 -15.51 21.24
CA VAL A 397 17.87 -15.18 20.83
C VAL A 397 18.65 -14.46 21.95
N ALA A 398 17.97 -14.01 23.00
CA ALA A 398 18.57 -13.30 24.12
C ALA A 398 18.66 -14.13 25.43
N PRO A 399 19.36 -15.28 25.48
CA PRO A 399 19.91 -15.75 26.74
C PRO A 399 21.20 -14.96 27.06
N SER A 400 21.08 -14.02 27.99
CA SER A 400 22.12 -13.41 28.84
C SER A 400 22.82 -12.09 28.41
N ALA A 401 22.72 -11.11 29.31
CA ALA A 401 23.80 -10.21 29.74
C ALA A 401 23.58 -9.73 31.19
N SER A 402 22.33 -9.68 31.65
CA SER A 402 21.97 -9.58 33.06
C SER A 402 21.46 -10.95 33.53
N GLY A 403 22.02 -11.51 34.59
CA GLY A 403 21.62 -12.80 35.17
C GLY A 403 20.21 -12.83 35.79
N ALA A 404 19.29 -12.01 35.30
CA ALA A 404 17.88 -12.13 35.63
C ALA A 404 17.26 -13.17 34.70
N SER A 405 16.88 -14.31 35.28
CA SER A 405 16.02 -15.32 34.67
C SER A 405 14.63 -14.72 34.36
N GLY A 406 14.56 -13.79 33.41
CA GLY A 406 13.33 -13.15 32.97
C GLY A 406 12.43 -14.20 32.32
N ALA A 407 11.30 -14.50 32.95
CA ALA A 407 10.32 -15.42 32.42
C ALA A 407 9.92 -15.01 31.00
N SER A 408 9.85 -15.97 30.07
CA SER A 408 9.33 -15.74 28.73
C SER A 408 7.92 -15.17 28.84
N GLY A 409 7.71 -13.93 28.39
CA GLY A 409 6.40 -13.30 28.39
C GLY A 409 5.39 -14.12 27.59
N VAL A 410 4.13 -14.14 28.03
CA VAL A 410 3.05 -14.87 27.35
C VAL A 410 2.70 -14.14 26.06
N SER A 411 2.71 -14.86 24.93
CA SER A 411 2.37 -14.31 23.61
C SER A 411 1.08 -14.94 23.09
N ILE A 412 0.02 -14.14 22.95
CA ILE A 412 -1.31 -14.60 22.50
C ILE A 412 -1.69 -13.91 21.20
N LEU A 413 -2.07 -14.69 20.19
CA LEU A 413 -2.67 -14.21 18.94
C LEU A 413 -4.16 -14.52 18.91
N LEU A 414 -5.01 -13.50 18.75
CA LEU A 414 -6.43 -13.65 18.46
C LEU A 414 -6.67 -13.61 16.95
N CYS A 415 -7.24 -14.69 16.42
CA CYS A 415 -7.58 -14.84 15.00
C CYS A 415 -9.08 -15.07 14.78
N GLU A 416 -9.66 -14.32 13.85
CA GLU A 416 -11.06 -14.50 13.40
C GLU A 416 -11.22 -15.57 12.31
N SER A 417 -10.13 -16.15 11.81
CA SER A 417 -10.17 -17.13 10.72
C SER A 417 -9.43 -18.41 11.07
N ALA A 418 -10.12 -19.54 10.97
CA ALA A 418 -9.54 -20.86 11.21
C ALA A 418 -8.39 -21.18 10.24
N LYS A 419 -8.49 -20.68 8.99
CA LYS A 419 -7.40 -20.81 8.01
C LYS A 419 -6.17 -20.04 8.43
N ASN A 420 -6.33 -18.80 8.91
CA ASN A 420 -5.19 -18.04 9.41
C ASN A 420 -4.57 -18.72 10.63
N ALA A 421 -5.39 -19.26 11.54
CA ALA A 421 -4.91 -19.99 12.71
C ALA A 421 -4.03 -21.20 12.33
N SER A 422 -4.42 -22.00 11.33
CA SER A 422 -3.57 -23.13 10.89
C SER A 422 -2.24 -22.67 10.27
N TYR A 423 -2.22 -21.54 9.57
CA TYR A 423 -0.97 -20.93 9.09
C TYR A 423 -0.12 -20.35 10.20
N VAL A 424 -0.74 -19.77 11.24
CA VAL A 424 -0.02 -19.32 12.44
C VAL A 424 0.68 -20.50 13.08
N ASP A 425 0.00 -21.62 13.31
CA ASP A 425 0.60 -22.81 13.92
C ASP A 425 1.78 -23.35 13.08
N ARG A 426 1.62 -23.36 11.76
CA ARG A 426 2.70 -23.72 10.82
C ARG A 426 3.88 -22.76 10.92
N ASN A 427 3.62 -21.46 11.02
CA ASN A 427 4.64 -20.42 11.10
C ASN A 427 5.35 -20.44 12.46
N VAL A 428 4.62 -20.68 13.55
CA VAL A 428 5.18 -20.86 14.90
C VAL A 428 6.17 -22.02 14.91
N LYS A 429 5.75 -23.21 14.47
CA LYS A 429 6.63 -24.39 14.36
C LYS A 429 7.83 -24.14 13.45
N ARG A 430 7.61 -23.44 12.33
CA ARG A 430 8.70 -23.13 11.38
C ARG A 430 9.79 -22.26 12.00
N ASN A 431 9.41 -21.33 12.87
CA ASN A 431 10.32 -20.33 13.42
C ASN A 431 10.83 -20.69 14.83
N GLY A 432 10.40 -21.82 15.41
CA GLY A 432 10.80 -22.24 16.75
C GLY A 432 10.03 -21.59 17.90
N CYS A 433 9.04 -20.73 17.59
CA CYS A 433 8.36 -19.88 18.57
C CYS A 433 7.15 -20.54 19.25
N GLU A 434 7.31 -21.77 19.76
CA GLU A 434 6.22 -22.58 20.34
C GLU A 434 5.52 -21.93 21.55
N GLN A 435 6.14 -20.92 22.17
CA GLN A 435 5.55 -20.06 23.21
C GLN A 435 4.39 -19.19 22.72
N VAL A 436 4.22 -19.04 21.40
CA VAL A 436 3.12 -18.28 20.81
C VAL A 436 1.86 -19.14 20.76
N MET A 437 0.83 -18.70 21.48
CA MET A 437 -0.49 -19.35 21.49
C MET A 437 -1.44 -18.66 20.51
N CYS A 438 -2.02 -19.42 19.59
CA CYS A 438 -3.06 -18.93 18.68
C CYS A 438 -4.45 -19.34 19.17
N LEU A 439 -5.33 -18.36 19.40
CA LEU A 439 -6.73 -18.57 19.77
C LEU A 439 -7.62 -18.16 18.61
N TYR A 440 -8.30 -19.15 18.01
CA TYR A 440 -9.35 -18.92 17.02
C TYR A 440 -10.67 -18.60 17.73
N ARG A 441 -11.28 -17.46 17.40
CA ARG A 441 -12.58 -17.01 17.92
C ARG A 441 -13.36 -16.29 16.84
N GLU A 442 -14.63 -16.61 16.68
CA GLU A 442 -15.51 -15.91 15.74
C GLU A 442 -15.84 -14.50 16.21
N ASP A 443 -16.07 -14.31 17.51
CA ASP A 443 -16.22 -13.00 18.14
C ASP A 443 -14.98 -12.64 18.98
N VAL A 444 -14.19 -11.70 18.46
CA VAL A 444 -13.00 -11.19 19.14
C VAL A 444 -13.36 -10.29 20.33
N LEU A 445 -14.48 -9.56 20.27
CA LEU A 445 -14.87 -8.67 21.37
C LEU A 445 -15.25 -9.48 22.61
N ASP A 446 -15.96 -10.58 22.43
CA ASP A 446 -16.33 -11.48 23.52
C ASP A 446 -15.09 -12.11 24.17
N GLU A 447 -14.10 -12.53 23.37
CA GLU A 447 -12.85 -13.05 23.91
C GLU A 447 -12.05 -11.97 24.66
N LEU A 448 -11.98 -10.74 24.14
CA LEU A 448 -11.34 -9.63 24.84
C LEU A 448 -12.02 -9.33 26.18
N ASN A 449 -13.35 -9.43 26.23
CA ASN A 449 -14.10 -9.32 27.47
C ASN A 449 -13.79 -10.47 28.44
N ASN A 450 -13.73 -11.72 27.95
CA ASN A 450 -13.34 -12.87 28.77
C ASN A 450 -11.93 -12.72 29.35
N MET A 451 -10.97 -12.26 28.56
CA MET A 451 -9.60 -11.96 29.03
C MET A 451 -9.61 -10.91 30.13
N HIS A 452 -10.46 -9.88 29.99
CA HIS A 452 -10.60 -8.83 30.99
C HIS A 452 -11.18 -9.37 32.30
N MET A 453 -12.25 -10.17 32.23
CA MET A 453 -12.91 -10.80 33.38
C MET A 453 -11.97 -11.77 34.12
N ASN A 454 -11.04 -12.41 33.40
CA ASN A 454 -10.00 -13.25 33.98
C ASN A 454 -8.77 -12.45 34.48
N ASN A 455 -8.87 -11.12 34.56
CA ASN A 455 -7.82 -10.23 35.03
C ASN A 455 -6.48 -10.35 34.28
N LEU A 456 -6.52 -10.77 33.01
CA LEU A 456 -5.31 -10.80 32.18
C LEU A 456 -4.83 -9.37 31.90
N ARG A 457 -3.51 -9.22 31.85
CA ARG A 457 -2.86 -7.93 31.63
C ARG A 457 -1.64 -8.09 30.73
N PHE A 458 -1.50 -7.20 29.76
CA PHE A 458 -0.44 -7.25 28.75
C PHE A 458 0.42 -5.99 28.78
N GLY A 459 1.73 -6.17 28.64
CA GLY A 459 2.70 -5.08 28.55
C GLY A 459 2.74 -4.47 27.13
N LEU A 460 2.42 -5.27 26.12
CA LEU A 460 2.30 -4.84 24.73
C LEU A 460 1.02 -5.40 24.11
N ILE A 461 0.22 -4.53 23.53
CA ILE A 461 -0.97 -4.90 22.75
C ILE A 461 -0.77 -4.42 21.30
N ILE A 462 -0.82 -5.36 20.36
CA ILE A 462 -0.76 -5.09 18.91
C ILE A 462 -2.18 -5.26 18.38
N PHE A 463 -2.77 -4.19 17.85
CA PHE A 463 -4.14 -4.20 17.33
C PHE A 463 -4.18 -3.78 15.87
N ASN A 464 -4.51 -4.73 15.00
CA ASN A 464 -4.73 -4.44 13.58
C ASN A 464 -6.20 -4.10 13.36
N ALA A 465 -6.51 -2.80 13.41
CA ALA A 465 -7.86 -2.28 13.27
C ALA A 465 -8.38 -2.45 11.83
N LYS A 466 -9.45 -3.21 11.68
CA LYS A 466 -10.16 -3.36 10.40
C LYS A 466 -11.09 -2.18 10.17
N SER A 467 -11.04 -1.60 8.98
CA SER A 467 -12.02 -0.60 8.55
C SER A 467 -13.29 -1.29 8.06
N ASN A 468 -14.45 -0.74 8.41
CA ASN A 468 -15.74 -1.20 7.90
C ASN A 468 -16.15 -0.35 6.70
N ILE A 469 -16.55 -0.99 5.60
CA ILE A 469 -17.12 -0.27 4.46
C ILE A 469 -18.61 -0.09 4.70
N VAL A 470 -19.04 1.17 4.80
CA VAL A 470 -20.41 1.55 5.12
C VAL A 470 -21.04 2.35 4.00
N PHE A 471 -22.35 2.22 3.85
CA PHE A 471 -23.11 3.06 2.94
C PHE A 471 -23.37 4.44 3.56
N ARG A 472 -23.09 5.51 2.82
CA ARG A 472 -23.40 6.90 3.16
C ARG A 472 -23.94 7.62 1.93
N SER A 473 -25.16 8.13 2.04
CA SER A 473 -25.87 8.80 0.94
C SER A 473 -25.11 10.00 0.36
N SER A 474 -24.32 10.70 1.19
CA SER A 474 -23.53 11.88 0.83
C SER A 474 -22.16 11.57 0.22
N SER A 475 -21.68 10.32 0.25
CA SER A 475 -20.30 9.98 -0.16
C SER A 475 -20.21 9.60 -1.64
N TYR A 476 -20.08 10.59 -2.53
CA TYR A 476 -20.02 10.37 -3.98
C TYR A 476 -18.61 10.13 -4.54
N THR A 477 -17.57 10.50 -3.80
CA THR A 477 -16.17 10.52 -4.24
C THR A 477 -15.33 9.43 -3.54
N SER A 478 -15.64 8.16 -3.81
CA SER A 478 -15.01 7.03 -3.10
C SER A 478 -14.47 5.95 -4.01
N LEU A 479 -13.30 5.42 -3.62
CA LEU A 479 -12.66 4.24 -4.22
C LEU A 479 -13.45 2.95 -4.02
N TYR A 480 -14.29 2.88 -2.99
CA TYR A 480 -15.10 1.69 -2.69
C TYR A 480 -16.41 1.63 -3.50
N GLY A 481 -16.70 2.70 -4.24
CA GLY A 481 -17.88 2.85 -5.08
C GLY A 481 -18.81 3.96 -4.60
N LYS A 482 -19.76 4.34 -5.46
CA LYS A 482 -20.74 5.39 -5.18
C LYS A 482 -21.48 5.11 -3.88
N ARG A 483 -21.44 6.06 -2.95
CA ARG A 483 -22.07 6.00 -1.61
C ARG A 483 -21.46 4.97 -0.65
N TYR A 484 -20.32 4.38 -0.95
CA TYR A 484 -19.61 3.51 -0.01
C TYR A 484 -18.36 4.20 0.47
N THR A 485 -18.12 4.25 1.77
CA THR A 485 -16.88 4.80 2.33
C THR A 485 -16.37 3.89 3.44
N ALA A 486 -15.06 3.84 3.62
CA ALA A 486 -14.49 3.18 4.77
C ALA A 486 -14.75 4.03 6.04
N SER A 487 -14.92 3.35 7.17
CA SER A 487 -15.38 3.93 8.42
C SER A 487 -14.80 3.15 9.59
N PHE A 488 -14.38 3.87 10.62
CA PHE A 488 -13.89 3.29 11.89
C PHE A 488 -15.00 3.11 12.93
N LYS A 489 -16.27 3.17 12.51
CA LYS A 489 -17.40 2.88 13.39
C LYS A 489 -17.26 1.45 13.92
N GLY A 490 -17.22 1.33 15.25
CA GLY A 490 -17.03 0.07 15.97
C GLY A 490 -15.61 -0.17 16.49
N VAL A 491 -14.59 0.52 15.96
CA VAL A 491 -13.20 0.37 16.43
C VAL A 491 -13.05 0.76 17.89
N HIS A 492 -13.80 1.77 18.35
CA HIS A 492 -13.83 2.17 19.76
C HIS A 492 -14.21 1.03 20.71
N LYS A 493 -15.05 0.06 20.30
CA LYS A 493 -15.44 -1.07 21.15
C LYS A 493 -14.24 -1.94 21.51
N HIS A 494 -13.40 -2.24 20.51
CA HIS A 494 -12.14 -2.95 20.73
C HIS A 494 -11.23 -2.13 21.63
N LEU A 495 -11.02 -0.85 21.31
CA LEU A 495 -10.15 0.04 22.09
C LEU A 495 -10.56 0.14 23.57
N VAL A 496 -11.86 0.06 23.89
CA VAL A 496 -12.33 0.02 25.28
C VAL A 496 -11.79 -1.21 26.00
N PHE A 497 -11.97 -2.41 25.47
CA PHE A 497 -11.42 -3.63 26.10
C PHE A 497 -9.89 -3.65 26.13
N LEU A 498 -9.24 -3.20 25.05
CA LEU A 498 -7.78 -3.09 25.01
C LEU A 498 -7.27 -2.12 26.06
N SER A 499 -8.00 -1.02 26.31
CA SER A 499 -7.64 -0.08 27.36
C SER A 499 -7.68 -0.72 28.74
N ASP A 500 -8.60 -1.66 29.00
CA ASP A 500 -8.72 -2.36 30.28
C ASP A 500 -7.69 -3.49 30.45
N LEU A 501 -7.24 -4.09 29.34
CA LEU A 501 -6.23 -5.16 29.30
C LEU A 501 -4.79 -4.65 29.36
N LEU A 502 -4.56 -3.38 29.03
CA LEU A 502 -3.22 -2.80 29.00
C LEU A 502 -2.71 -2.49 30.41
N GLN A 503 -1.48 -2.93 30.70
CA GLN A 503 -0.75 -2.63 31.93
C GLN A 503 -0.33 -1.16 31.98
N GLU A 504 -0.23 -0.60 33.19
CA GLU A 504 0.36 0.74 33.39
C GLU A 504 1.80 0.77 32.85
N GLY A 505 2.16 1.84 32.14
CA GLY A 505 3.44 1.93 31.44
C GLY A 505 3.51 1.14 30.13
N GLY A 506 2.53 0.29 29.84
CA GLY A 506 2.48 -0.58 28.66
C GLY A 506 2.25 0.16 27.34
N LEU A 507 2.45 -0.57 26.25
CA LEU A 507 2.38 -0.08 24.88
C LEU A 507 1.16 -0.62 24.13
N LEU A 508 0.41 0.28 23.50
CA LEU A 508 -0.65 -0.05 22.54
C LEU A 508 -0.18 0.33 21.14
N PHE A 509 0.15 -0.67 20.32
CA PHE A 509 0.49 -0.50 18.93
C PHE A 509 -0.75 -0.76 18.06
N VAL A 510 -1.23 0.25 17.35
CA VAL A 510 -2.41 0.14 16.49
C VAL A 510 -2.03 0.35 15.03
N THR A 511 -2.43 -0.57 14.16
CA THR A 511 -2.36 -0.37 12.71
C THR A 511 -3.76 -0.19 12.14
N ALA A 512 -3.96 0.78 11.26
CA ALA A 512 -5.23 1.01 10.58
C ALA A 512 -4.99 1.52 9.16
N GLU A 513 -5.76 1.00 8.19
CA GLU A 513 -5.81 1.63 6.86
C GLU A 513 -6.55 2.96 6.99
N LEU A 514 -5.88 4.07 6.67
CA LEU A 514 -6.34 5.42 6.89
C LEU A 514 -5.97 6.29 5.68
N SER A 515 -6.86 7.22 5.32
CA SER A 515 -6.49 8.33 4.43
C SER A 515 -5.78 9.43 5.23
N ALA A 516 -5.09 10.33 4.55
CA ALA A 516 -4.50 11.50 5.20
C ALA A 516 -5.55 12.39 5.89
N ARG A 517 -6.79 12.41 5.37
CA ARG A 517 -7.90 13.20 5.93
C ARG A 517 -8.48 12.58 7.20
N ASP A 518 -8.50 11.26 7.28
CA ASP A 518 -9.15 10.54 8.37
C ASP A 518 -8.22 10.35 9.59
N TYR A 519 -6.92 10.62 9.43
CA TYR A 519 -5.92 10.40 10.47
C TYR A 519 -6.26 11.14 11.78
N HIS A 520 -6.59 12.43 11.71
CA HIS A 520 -6.94 13.20 12.91
C HIS A 520 -8.22 12.67 13.58
N GLN A 521 -9.20 12.21 12.80
CA GLN A 521 -10.43 11.63 13.34
C GLN A 521 -10.12 10.32 14.09
N PHE A 522 -9.22 9.50 13.55
CA PHE A 522 -8.78 8.27 14.19
C PHE A 522 -8.07 8.53 15.52
N LEU A 523 -7.10 9.46 15.57
CA LEU A 523 -6.44 9.85 16.82
C LEU A 523 -7.44 10.34 17.87
N ASN A 524 -8.43 11.14 17.45
CA ASN A 524 -9.47 11.62 18.35
C ASN A 524 -10.32 10.49 18.92
N ILE A 525 -10.63 9.45 18.13
CA ILE A 525 -11.34 8.26 18.63
C ILE A 525 -10.53 7.57 19.72
N VAL A 526 -9.23 7.34 19.51
CA VAL A 526 -8.34 6.71 20.51
C VAL A 526 -8.29 7.57 21.76
N LYS A 527 -8.04 8.88 21.62
CA LYS A 527 -8.01 9.85 22.71
C LYS A 527 -9.29 9.80 23.55
N CYS A 528 -10.46 9.94 22.92
CA CYS A 528 -11.74 9.96 23.64
C CYS A 528 -12.03 8.65 24.39
N VAL A 529 -11.59 7.50 23.88
CA VAL A 529 -11.78 6.21 24.58
C VAL A 529 -10.97 6.18 25.87
N PHE A 530 -9.70 6.58 25.82
CA PHE A 530 -8.79 6.54 26.96
C PHE A 530 -9.10 7.65 27.98
N GLU A 531 -9.48 8.85 27.55
CA GLU A 531 -9.94 9.93 28.43
C GLU A 531 -11.17 9.53 29.25
N ARG A 532 -12.15 8.85 28.63
CA ARG A 532 -13.33 8.33 29.35
C ARG A 532 -12.98 7.30 30.43
N ARG A 533 -11.87 6.59 30.25
CA ARG A 533 -11.31 5.64 31.23
C ARG A 533 -10.31 6.31 32.19
N ARG A 534 -10.18 7.64 32.17
CA ARG A 534 -9.24 8.43 32.98
C ARG A 534 -7.79 7.96 32.83
N ARG A 535 -7.42 7.57 31.61
CA ARG A 535 -6.10 7.08 31.24
C ARG A 535 -5.45 8.04 30.25
N SER A 536 -4.22 8.46 30.52
CA SER A 536 -3.44 9.32 29.62
C SER A 536 -2.59 8.48 28.66
N LEU A 537 -2.55 8.90 27.40
CA LEU A 537 -1.72 8.28 26.35
C LEU A 537 -0.71 9.28 25.81
N SER A 538 0.49 8.79 25.54
CA SER A 538 1.52 9.50 24.78
C SER A 538 1.83 8.75 23.49
N ILE A 539 2.02 9.45 22.37
CA ILE A 539 2.44 8.82 21.12
C ILE A 539 3.96 8.66 21.17
N VAL A 540 4.46 7.43 21.02
CA VAL A 540 5.90 7.11 21.07
C VAL A 540 6.47 6.69 19.72
N TYR A 541 5.60 6.30 18.78
CA TYR A 541 5.99 5.90 17.43
C TYR A 541 4.83 6.17 16.48
N GLU A 542 5.15 6.69 15.30
CA GLU A 542 4.23 6.80 14.17
C GLU A 542 4.96 6.40 12.89
N ASN A 543 4.31 5.58 12.07
CA ASN A 543 4.77 5.24 10.74
C ASN A 543 3.58 5.20 9.77
N ALA A 544 3.77 5.75 8.57
CA ALA A 544 2.68 5.95 7.62
C ALA A 544 3.06 5.60 6.18
N CYS A 545 4.35 5.44 5.87
CA CYS A 545 4.79 5.19 4.51
C CYS A 545 6.08 4.38 4.45
N SER A 546 6.18 3.57 3.41
CA SER A 546 7.41 2.92 2.98
C SER A 546 7.79 3.41 1.59
N VAL A 547 9.06 3.25 1.24
CA VAL A 547 9.54 3.48 -0.14
C VAL A 547 8.76 2.62 -1.13
N GLU A 548 8.32 1.44 -0.70
CA GLU A 548 7.52 0.51 -1.50
C GLU A 548 6.15 1.08 -1.90
N ASP A 549 5.48 1.81 -1.01
CA ASP A 549 4.16 2.39 -1.27
C ASP A 549 4.20 3.71 -2.03
N SER A 550 5.27 4.49 -1.83
CA SER A 550 5.51 5.77 -2.51
C SER A 550 4.27 6.68 -2.53
N ILE A 551 3.59 6.84 -1.39
CA ILE A 551 2.31 7.55 -1.29
C ILE A 551 2.45 8.99 -1.83
N LEU A 552 1.55 9.35 -2.76
CA LEU A 552 1.53 10.68 -3.37
C LEU A 552 1.03 11.73 -2.37
N CYS A 553 1.85 12.73 -2.06
CA CYS A 553 1.46 13.82 -1.15
C CYS A 553 0.21 14.59 -1.61
N ASN A 554 -0.02 14.68 -2.94
CA ASN A 554 -1.15 15.40 -3.49
C ASN A 554 -2.47 14.62 -3.38
N ASP A 555 -2.42 13.30 -3.16
CA ASP A 555 -3.60 12.46 -2.98
C ASP A 555 -3.87 12.22 -1.50
N GLN A 556 -4.75 13.04 -0.94
CA GLN A 556 -5.17 12.91 0.46
C GLN A 556 -6.27 11.87 0.68
N THR A 557 -6.83 11.32 -0.40
CA THR A 557 -8.02 10.46 -0.35
C THR A 557 -7.70 8.98 -0.43
N THR A 558 -6.52 8.63 -0.95
CA THR A 558 -6.07 7.24 -0.96
C THR A 558 -5.80 6.74 0.47
N TRP A 559 -6.28 5.54 0.73
CA TRP A 559 -6.13 4.84 2.01
C TRP A 559 -4.87 3.98 1.97
N TYR A 560 -4.07 4.06 3.04
CA TYR A 560 -2.86 3.26 3.24
C TYR A 560 -2.74 2.86 4.70
N LEU A 561 -1.99 1.79 4.94
CA LEU A 561 -1.76 1.31 6.29
C LEU A 561 -0.90 2.31 7.07
N ARG A 562 -1.41 2.78 8.21
CA ARG A 562 -0.69 3.61 9.17
C ARG A 562 -0.59 2.88 10.50
N SER A 563 0.50 3.12 11.20
CA SER A 563 0.83 2.48 12.47
C SER A 563 1.15 3.56 13.51
N VAL A 564 0.51 3.49 14.67
CA VAL A 564 0.74 4.41 15.79
C VAL A 564 0.90 3.61 17.07
N CYS A 565 1.99 3.85 17.79
CA CYS A 565 2.21 3.28 19.11
C CYS A 565 1.95 4.33 20.18
N PHE A 566 1.11 3.97 21.13
CA PHE A 566 0.79 4.75 22.31
C PHE A 566 1.42 4.10 23.54
N ARG A 567 1.90 4.90 24.48
CA ARG A 567 2.30 4.46 25.82
C ARG A 567 1.29 4.95 26.85
N LEU A 568 0.83 4.03 27.69
CA LEU A 568 -0.09 4.31 28.78
C LEU A 568 0.67 4.86 30.01
N GLY A 569 0.21 5.99 30.56
CA GLY A 569 0.72 6.49 31.85
C GLY A 569 1.95 7.42 31.79
N CYS A 570 2.10 8.23 30.74
CA CYS A 570 2.93 9.44 30.81
C CYS A 570 2.06 10.63 31.27
N PRO A 571 2.64 11.59 32.01
CA PRO A 571 1.93 12.57 32.84
C PRO A 571 0.91 13.44 32.10
#